data_AF-A0AA40UUU8-F1
#
_entry.id   AF-A0AA40UUU8-F1
#
_cell.length_a   1.000
_cell.length_b   1.000
_cell.length_c   1.000
_cell.angle_alpha   90.00
_cell.angle_beta   90.00
_cell.angle_gamma   90.00
#
_symmetry.space_group_name_H-M   'P 1'
#
loop_
_entity.id
_entity.type
_entity.pdbx_description
1 polymer ?
#
loop_
_entity_poly.entity_id
_entity_poly.type
_entity_poly.pdbx_seq_one_letter_code
_entity_poly.pdbx_strand_id
1 'polypeptide(L)'
;MKRSQLRRSRMRGVAAVEFAFVLIPLVLLVTGVAEFGRAIYQYESLTKSTRNAARYLSTFQPSDPAYPIASAQCLAVYGSETCGASGTELAPGLTTSMVIVCDSAHTTGCSDASDPAQFANVPTYDSNNGASTGTPSGSINLVEVKIKGYKYQPIPAFYGLQAFTFGNIVTVMRQVS
;
A
#
# COMPACT_ATOMS: atom_id res chain seq x y z
N MET A 1 -65.23 44.84 3.69
CA MET A 1 -64.35 43.79 4.27
C MET A 1 -63.22 43.49 3.27
N LYS A 2 -62.02 44.07 3.43
CA LYS A 2 -60.87 43.81 2.55
C LYS A 2 -60.07 42.63 3.11
N ARG A 3 -60.11 41.48 2.43
CA ARG A 3 -59.26 40.31 2.75
C ARG A 3 -57.83 40.60 2.29
N SER A 4 -56.90 40.75 3.24
CA SER A 4 -55.48 40.84 2.95
C SER A 4 -54.97 39.48 2.46
N GLN A 5 -54.70 39.36 1.15
CA GLN A 5 -53.96 38.23 0.62
C GLN A 5 -52.50 38.34 1.07
N LEU A 6 -52.13 37.53 2.07
CA LEU A 6 -50.74 37.37 2.50
C LEU A 6 -49.90 36.87 1.31
N ARG A 7 -48.97 37.73 0.86
CA ARG A 7 -48.01 37.46 -0.22
C ARG A 7 -47.19 36.20 0.10
N ARG A 8 -47.59 35.05 -0.45
CA ARG A 8 -46.87 33.76 -0.38
C ARG A 8 -45.62 33.70 -1.29
N SER A 9 -45.20 34.81 -1.88
CA SER A 9 -44.23 34.86 -2.98
C SER A 9 -42.76 35.03 -2.58
N ARG A 10 -42.40 35.15 -1.29
CA ARG A 10 -41.04 35.53 -0.87
C ARG A 10 -40.10 34.37 -0.48
N MET A 11 -40.58 33.13 -0.40
CA MET A 11 -39.77 32.00 0.08
C MET A 11 -39.10 31.15 -1.02
N ARG A 12 -39.32 31.44 -2.31
CA ARG A 12 -38.86 30.56 -3.42
C ARG A 12 -37.34 30.56 -3.67
N GLY A 13 -36.58 31.50 -3.09
CA GLY A 13 -35.12 31.57 -3.24
C GLY A 13 -34.32 31.34 -1.95
N VAL A 14 -34.93 31.50 -0.77
CA VAL A 14 -34.24 31.38 0.52
C VAL A 14 -33.78 29.94 0.78
N ALA A 15 -34.65 28.96 0.47
CA ALA A 15 -34.31 27.54 0.60
C ALA A 15 -33.13 27.12 -0.29
N ALA A 16 -32.98 27.73 -1.48
CA ALA A 16 -31.85 27.45 -2.36
C ALA A 16 -30.53 28.00 -1.79
N VAL A 17 -30.58 29.16 -1.13
CA VAL A 17 -29.40 29.76 -0.47
C VAL A 17 -29.01 28.96 0.78
N GLU A 18 -29.98 28.56 1.60
CA GLU A 18 -29.73 27.68 2.76
C GLU A 18 -29.11 26.34 2.33
N PHE A 19 -29.63 25.74 1.25
CA PHE A 19 -29.05 24.54 0.68
C PHE A 19 -27.62 24.76 0.18
N ALA A 20 -27.34 25.89 -0.49
CA ALA A 20 -25.98 26.19 -0.95
C ALA A 20 -24.96 26.27 0.20
N PHE A 21 -25.35 26.81 1.35
CA PHE A 21 -24.49 26.83 2.54
C PHE A 21 -24.25 25.45 3.14
N VAL A 22 -25.24 24.56 3.14
CA VAL A 22 -25.10 23.16 3.60
C VAL A 22 -24.31 22.31 2.59
N LEU A 23 -24.45 22.61 1.30
CA LEU A 23 -23.81 21.86 0.23
C LEU A 23 -22.27 21.96 0.31
N ILE A 24 -21.72 23.12 0.69
CA ILE A 24 -20.27 23.34 0.79
C ILE A 24 -19.60 22.32 1.74
N PRO A 25 -19.95 22.24 3.04
CA PRO A 25 -19.36 21.25 3.94
C PRO A 25 -19.74 19.81 3.54
N LEU A 26 -20.92 19.58 2.97
CA LEU A 26 -21.34 18.25 2.52
C LEU A 26 -20.40 17.71 1.41
N VAL A 27 -20.11 18.53 0.40
CA VAL A 27 -19.19 18.14 -0.68
C VAL A 27 -17.79 17.91 -0.12
N LEU A 28 -17.29 18.77 0.77
CA LEU A 28 -15.98 18.56 1.41
C LEU A 28 -15.91 17.23 2.18
N LEU A 29 -16.97 16.86 2.91
CA LEU A 29 -17.02 15.59 3.64
C LEU A 29 -17.07 14.39 2.70
N VAL A 30 -17.92 14.41 1.67
CA VAL A 30 -18.05 13.31 0.72
C VAL A 30 -16.76 13.10 -0.07
N THR A 31 -16.13 14.19 -0.52
CA THR A 31 -14.84 14.13 -1.23
C THR A 31 -13.72 13.63 -0.31
N GLY A 32 -13.67 14.11 0.94
CA GLY A 32 -12.71 13.63 1.93
C GLY A 32 -12.84 12.13 2.20
N VAL A 33 -14.05 11.63 2.39
CA VAL A 33 -14.30 10.18 2.60
C VAL A 33 -13.94 9.37 1.36
N ALA A 34 -14.29 9.83 0.17
CA ALA A 34 -13.98 9.14 -1.09
C ALA A 34 -12.46 9.02 -1.32
N GLU A 35 -11.73 10.11 -1.11
CA GLU A 35 -10.27 10.14 -1.26
C GLU A 35 -9.56 9.31 -0.21
N PHE A 36 -9.96 9.42 1.06
CA PHE A 36 -9.38 8.63 2.13
C PHE A 36 -9.66 7.13 1.94
N GLY A 37 -10.88 6.77 1.53
CA GLY A 37 -11.24 5.39 1.21
C GLY A 37 -10.40 4.84 0.04
N ARG A 38 -10.17 5.65 -1.00
CA ARG A 38 -9.31 5.28 -2.12
C ARG A 38 -7.84 5.11 -1.71
N ALA A 39 -7.33 5.98 -0.85
CA ALA A 39 -5.97 5.88 -0.32
C ALA A 39 -5.78 4.57 0.48
N ILE A 40 -6.71 4.24 1.37
CA ILE A 40 -6.70 2.97 2.10
C ILE A 40 -6.76 1.78 1.15
N TYR A 41 -7.64 1.83 0.15
CA TYR A 41 -7.75 0.76 -0.84
C TYR A 41 -6.43 0.52 -1.59
N GLN A 42 -5.75 1.59 -2.04
CA GLN A 42 -4.44 1.46 -2.69
C GLN A 42 -3.39 0.90 -1.73
N TYR A 43 -3.33 1.39 -0.49
CA TYR A 43 -2.39 0.91 0.53
C TYR A 43 -2.56 -0.59 0.83
N GLU A 44 -3.81 -1.05 0.99
CA GLU A 44 -4.14 -2.45 1.24
C GLU A 44 -3.83 -3.34 0.02
N SER A 45 -4.05 -2.86 -1.20
CA SER A 45 -3.70 -3.57 -2.42
C SER A 45 -2.18 -3.80 -2.51
N LEU A 46 -1.38 -2.78 -2.20
CA LEU A 46 0.08 -2.87 -2.16
C LEU A 46 0.55 -3.82 -1.06
N THR A 47 -0.05 -3.76 0.13
CA THR A 47 0.29 -4.66 1.26
C THR A 47 0.00 -6.12 0.93
N LYS A 48 -1.11 -6.39 0.23
CA LYS A 48 -1.43 -7.75 -0.23
C LYS A 48 -0.48 -8.22 -1.34
N SER A 49 -0.05 -7.32 -2.22
CA SER A 49 0.84 -7.68 -3.32
C SER A 49 2.26 -7.99 -2.84
N THR A 50 2.83 -7.19 -1.92
CA THR A 50 4.11 -7.49 -1.26
C THR A 50 4.07 -8.82 -0.54
N ARG A 51 2.96 -9.13 0.14
CA ARG A 51 2.78 -10.41 0.83
C ARG A 51 2.74 -11.60 -0.12
N ASN A 52 2.07 -11.47 -1.27
CA ASN A 52 2.03 -12.54 -2.27
C ASN A 52 3.41 -12.77 -2.89
N ALA A 53 4.14 -11.70 -3.23
CA ALA A 53 5.49 -11.79 -3.76
C ALA A 53 6.50 -12.36 -2.74
N ALA A 54 6.43 -11.93 -1.48
CA ALA A 54 7.28 -12.47 -0.42
C ALA A 54 7.00 -13.97 -0.17
N ARG A 55 5.72 -14.37 -0.20
CA ARG A 55 5.34 -15.79 -0.08
C ARG A 55 5.82 -16.62 -1.27
N TYR A 56 5.82 -16.05 -2.46
CA TYR A 56 6.32 -16.73 -3.65
C TYR A 56 7.83 -16.95 -3.53
N LEU A 57 8.60 -15.92 -3.18
CA LEU A 57 10.05 -16.03 -3.03
C LEU A 57 10.50 -16.84 -1.82
N SER A 58 9.66 -16.95 -0.78
CA SER A 58 10.02 -17.69 0.43
C SER A 58 10.23 -19.18 0.20
N THR A 59 9.69 -19.74 -0.89
CA THR A 59 9.85 -21.15 -1.26
C THR A 59 11.08 -21.42 -2.13
N PHE A 60 11.84 -20.38 -2.49
CA PHE A 60 13.05 -20.49 -3.30
C PHE A 60 14.29 -20.10 -2.50
N GLN A 61 15.40 -20.80 -2.77
CA GLN A 61 16.70 -20.46 -2.21
C GLN A 61 17.29 -19.25 -2.96
N PRO A 62 17.74 -18.18 -2.27
CA PRO A 62 18.35 -17.02 -2.92
C PRO A 62 19.57 -17.32 -3.79
N SER A 63 20.31 -18.37 -3.43
CA SER A 63 21.53 -18.78 -4.14
C SER A 63 21.27 -19.64 -5.37
N ASP A 64 20.01 -20.02 -5.63
CA ASP A 64 19.65 -20.80 -6.81
C ASP A 64 19.78 -19.93 -8.07
N PRO A 65 20.50 -20.36 -9.13
CA PRO A 65 20.50 -19.67 -10.42
C PRO A 65 19.10 -19.45 -11.03
N ALA A 66 18.12 -20.25 -10.65
CA ALA A 66 16.72 -20.12 -11.06
C ALA A 66 15.89 -19.21 -10.13
N TYR A 67 16.51 -18.45 -9.22
CA TYR A 67 15.81 -17.61 -8.27
C TYR A 67 14.93 -16.55 -8.98
N PRO A 68 13.60 -16.59 -8.80
CA PRO A 68 12.68 -15.95 -9.74
C PRO A 68 12.30 -14.52 -9.33
N ILE A 69 13.29 -13.62 -9.25
CA ILE A 69 13.05 -12.20 -8.84
C ILE A 69 12.13 -11.48 -9.81
N ALA A 70 12.36 -11.64 -11.12
CA ALA A 70 11.58 -10.94 -12.13
C ALA A 70 10.08 -11.31 -12.04
N SER A 71 9.76 -12.59 -11.85
CA SER A 71 8.36 -13.01 -11.70
C SER A 71 7.77 -12.57 -10.36
N ALA A 72 8.55 -12.50 -9.29
CA ALA A 72 8.10 -11.92 -8.02
C ALA A 72 7.78 -10.42 -8.14
N GLN A 73 8.60 -9.66 -8.88
CA GLN A 73 8.33 -8.26 -9.20
C GLN A 73 7.06 -8.12 -10.06
N CYS A 74 6.89 -8.98 -11.08
CA CYS A 74 5.66 -9.02 -11.87
C CYS A 74 4.44 -9.35 -11.00
N LEU A 75 4.57 -10.29 -10.07
CA LEU A 75 3.50 -10.72 -9.16
C LEU A 75 3.11 -9.57 -8.22
N ALA A 76 4.08 -8.81 -7.72
CA ALA A 76 3.83 -7.64 -6.88
C ALA A 76 3.12 -6.48 -7.61
N VAL A 77 3.38 -6.31 -8.92
CA VAL A 77 2.83 -5.20 -9.71
C VAL A 77 1.52 -5.55 -10.40
N TYR A 78 1.41 -6.74 -10.97
CA TYR A 78 0.30 -7.15 -11.85
C TYR A 78 -0.52 -8.31 -11.29
N GLY A 79 -0.10 -8.94 -10.19
CA GLY A 79 -0.79 -10.12 -9.64
C GLY A 79 -0.57 -11.40 -10.45
N SER A 80 0.42 -11.43 -11.35
CA SER A 80 0.84 -12.60 -12.12
C SER A 80 2.35 -12.68 -12.22
N GLU A 81 2.87 -13.90 -12.29
CA GLU A 81 4.31 -14.19 -12.47
C GLU A 81 4.88 -13.67 -13.79
N THR A 82 4.02 -13.31 -14.76
CA THR A 82 4.41 -12.71 -16.03
C THR A 82 3.85 -11.28 -16.17
N CYS A 83 4.75 -10.31 -16.31
CA CYS A 83 4.38 -8.91 -16.48
C CYS A 83 3.56 -8.71 -17.76
N GLY A 84 2.49 -7.91 -17.66
CA GLY A 84 1.61 -7.60 -18.80
C GLY A 84 0.61 -8.70 -19.20
N ALA A 85 0.68 -9.90 -18.61
CA ALA A 85 -0.26 -10.98 -18.92
C ALA A 85 -1.64 -10.82 -18.24
N SER A 86 -1.71 -10.11 -17.11
CA SER A 86 -2.94 -9.95 -16.31
C SER A 86 -3.63 -8.60 -16.45
N GLY A 87 -3.24 -7.76 -17.42
CA GLY A 87 -3.82 -6.43 -17.64
C GLY A 87 -3.04 -5.30 -16.95
N THR A 88 -3.76 -4.29 -16.48
CA THR A 88 -3.20 -3.09 -15.81
C THR A 88 -2.63 -3.41 -14.43
N GLU A 89 -1.72 -2.57 -13.94
CA GLU A 89 -1.14 -2.67 -12.61
C GLU A 89 -2.19 -2.68 -11.48
N LEU A 90 -1.88 -3.39 -10.38
CA LEU A 90 -2.77 -3.56 -9.22
C LEU A 90 -3.10 -2.23 -8.52
N ALA A 91 -2.20 -1.26 -8.62
CA ALA A 91 -2.38 0.10 -8.13
C ALA A 91 -1.84 1.09 -9.18
N PRO A 92 -2.61 2.11 -9.58
CA PRO A 92 -2.21 3.02 -10.66
C PRO A 92 -0.80 3.60 -10.48
N GLY A 93 0.02 3.54 -11.53
CA GLY A 93 1.39 4.05 -11.51
C GLY A 93 2.39 3.20 -10.73
N LEU A 94 2.00 2.01 -10.25
CA LEU A 94 2.93 1.03 -9.68
C LEU A 94 3.78 0.42 -10.79
N THR A 95 5.09 0.30 -10.56
CA THR A 95 6.05 -0.23 -11.53
C THR A 95 7.01 -1.20 -10.86
N THR A 96 7.63 -2.10 -11.63
CA THR A 96 8.54 -3.12 -11.10
C THR A 96 9.81 -2.53 -10.48
N SER A 97 10.22 -1.34 -10.92
CA SER A 97 11.36 -0.61 -10.33
C SER A 97 11.11 -0.12 -8.91
N MET A 98 9.85 -0.02 -8.48
CA MET A 98 9.49 0.29 -7.10
C MET A 98 9.56 -0.93 -6.18
N VAL A 99 9.65 -2.15 -6.74
CA VAL A 99 9.67 -3.42 -5.99
C VAL A 99 11.11 -3.84 -5.72
N ILE A 100 11.49 -3.76 -4.46
CA ILE A 100 12.80 -4.17 -3.95
C ILE A 100 12.66 -5.52 -3.26
N VAL A 101 13.55 -6.46 -3.59
CA VAL A 101 13.65 -7.77 -2.96
C VAL A 101 14.92 -7.78 -2.13
N CYS A 102 14.79 -8.18 -0.87
CA CYS A 102 15.88 -8.25 0.09
C CYS A 102 15.96 -9.64 0.71
N ASP A 103 17.11 -10.28 0.60
CA ASP A 103 17.36 -11.62 1.15
C ASP A 103 18.86 -11.81 1.44
N SER A 104 19.29 -13.05 1.71
CA SER A 104 20.70 -13.36 2.01
C SER A 104 21.71 -13.05 0.89
N ALA A 105 21.26 -12.99 -0.37
CA ALA A 105 22.08 -12.75 -1.57
C ALA A 105 21.78 -11.39 -2.24
N HIS A 106 20.60 -10.83 -2.03
CA HIS A 106 20.14 -9.56 -2.61
C HIS A 106 19.99 -8.51 -1.52
N THR A 107 20.93 -7.57 -1.43
CA THR A 107 20.96 -6.54 -0.37
C THR A 107 20.86 -5.10 -0.90
N THR A 108 20.67 -4.93 -2.21
CA THR A 108 20.60 -3.59 -2.83
C THR A 108 19.29 -2.90 -2.47
N GLY A 109 19.36 -1.77 -1.76
CA GLY A 109 18.18 -1.03 -1.30
C GLY A 109 17.53 -1.59 -0.02
N CYS A 110 18.26 -2.41 0.73
CA CYS A 110 17.81 -3.17 1.90
C CYS A 110 18.41 -2.64 3.22
N SER A 111 18.47 -1.31 3.36
CA SER A 111 19.05 -0.64 4.52
C SER A 111 18.20 0.54 5.00
N ASP A 112 16.91 0.54 4.66
CA ASP A 112 15.96 1.51 5.19
C ASP A 112 15.62 1.15 6.65
N ALA A 113 15.15 2.13 7.43
CA ALA A 113 14.73 1.90 8.82
C ALA A 113 13.56 0.90 8.97
N SER A 114 12.86 0.59 7.87
CA SER A 114 11.80 -0.41 7.80
C SER A 114 12.31 -1.86 7.70
N ASP A 115 13.60 -2.04 7.43
CA ASP A 115 14.15 -3.32 7.00
C ASP A 115 14.73 -4.10 8.21
N PRO A 116 14.70 -5.44 8.21
CA PRO A 116 15.41 -6.26 9.18
C PRO A 116 16.89 -5.93 9.24
N ALA A 117 17.47 -6.04 10.44
CA ALA A 117 18.91 -5.81 10.65
C ALA A 117 19.80 -6.81 9.88
N GLN A 118 19.30 -8.00 9.59
CA GLN A 118 19.98 -9.02 8.79
C GLN A 118 18.95 -9.94 8.12
N PHE A 119 19.30 -10.51 6.97
CA PHE A 119 18.46 -11.43 6.20
C PHE A 119 18.96 -12.89 6.23
N ALA A 120 20.26 -13.08 6.43
CA ALA A 120 20.87 -14.40 6.55
C ALA A 120 21.14 -14.73 8.02
N ASN A 121 20.99 -16.01 8.38
CA ASN A 121 21.36 -16.54 9.70
C ASN A 121 20.76 -15.79 10.89
N VAL A 122 19.54 -15.28 10.75
CA VAL A 122 18.82 -14.57 11.82
C VAL A 122 18.63 -15.53 13.00
N PRO A 123 19.17 -15.22 14.18
CA PRO A 123 19.12 -16.13 15.32
C PRO A 123 17.69 -16.29 15.83
N THR A 124 17.30 -17.53 16.13
CA THR A 124 16.07 -17.87 16.85
C THR A 124 16.40 -18.26 18.29
N TYR A 125 15.50 -17.94 19.22
CA TYR A 125 15.70 -18.13 20.66
C TYR A 125 14.59 -19.00 21.23
N ASP A 126 14.90 -19.93 22.14
CA ASP A 126 13.95 -20.97 22.56
C ASP A 126 12.84 -20.50 23.54
N SER A 127 13.05 -19.40 24.26
CA SER A 127 12.19 -19.06 25.42
C SER A 127 11.92 -17.57 25.64
N ASN A 128 12.69 -16.66 25.05
CA ASN A 128 12.65 -15.23 25.43
C ASN A 128 12.24 -14.28 24.28
N ASN A 129 11.50 -14.76 23.28
CA ASN A 129 10.98 -13.92 22.18
C ASN A 129 12.04 -13.01 21.52
N GLY A 130 13.28 -13.49 21.39
CA GLY A 130 14.38 -12.71 20.79
C GLY A 130 15.19 -11.83 21.74
N ALA A 131 15.01 -11.90 23.07
CA ALA A 131 15.84 -11.13 24.01
C ALA A 131 17.31 -11.59 24.02
N SER A 132 18.23 -10.65 24.20
CA SER A 132 19.69 -10.87 24.18
C SER A 132 20.22 -11.83 25.26
N THR A 133 19.41 -12.14 26.26
CA THR A 133 19.72 -13.08 27.36
C THR A 133 19.25 -14.51 27.08
N GLY A 134 18.52 -14.77 25.99
CA GLY A 134 18.14 -16.12 25.57
C GLY A 134 19.29 -16.87 24.89
N THR A 135 19.29 -18.20 24.98
CA THR A 135 20.24 -19.05 24.25
C THR A 135 19.77 -19.22 22.80
N PRO A 136 20.64 -19.03 21.78
CA PRO A 136 20.30 -19.33 20.40
C PRO A 136 19.95 -20.82 20.22
N SER A 137 18.78 -21.08 19.63
CA SER A 137 18.28 -22.44 19.34
C SER A 137 18.55 -22.86 17.88
N GLY A 138 18.72 -21.87 16.99
CA GLY A 138 19.03 -22.07 15.58
C GLY A 138 19.06 -20.75 14.83
N SER A 139 18.99 -20.82 13.51
CA SER A 139 18.89 -19.65 12.65
C SER A 139 17.85 -19.85 11.54
N ILE A 140 17.33 -18.75 11.03
CA ILE A 140 16.47 -18.71 9.85
C ILE A 140 17.00 -17.69 8.84
N ASN A 141 16.69 -17.90 7.57
CA ASN A 141 16.85 -16.87 6.55
C ASN A 141 15.50 -16.15 6.37
N LEU A 142 15.57 -14.88 5.98
CA LEU A 142 14.41 -14.04 5.71
C LEU A 142 14.45 -13.57 4.25
N VAL A 143 13.26 -13.46 3.67
CA VAL A 143 13.03 -12.71 2.44
C VAL A 143 12.07 -11.57 2.75
N GLU A 144 12.41 -10.40 2.25
CA GLU A 144 11.57 -9.22 2.26
C GLU A 144 11.23 -8.82 0.83
N VAL A 145 9.97 -8.47 0.61
CA VAL A 145 9.55 -7.72 -0.57
C VAL A 145 8.98 -6.39 -0.11
N LYS A 146 9.50 -5.32 -0.70
CA LYS A 146 9.19 -3.94 -0.35
C LYS A 146 8.80 -3.13 -1.57
N ILE A 147 7.74 -2.33 -1.45
CA ILE A 147 7.39 -1.30 -2.42
C ILE A 147 7.84 0.05 -1.86
N LYS A 148 8.74 0.72 -2.59
CA LYS A 148 9.35 2.00 -2.20
C LYS A 148 8.96 3.11 -3.17
N GLY A 149 8.61 4.28 -2.62
CA GLY A 149 8.37 5.48 -3.40
C GLY A 149 7.04 5.51 -4.17
N TYR A 150 6.07 4.67 -3.80
CA TYR A 150 4.75 4.69 -4.42
C TYR A 150 4.03 6.01 -4.12
N LYS A 151 3.64 6.74 -5.18
CA LYS A 151 2.91 7.99 -5.09
C LYS A 151 1.41 7.72 -5.21
N TYR A 152 0.67 8.06 -4.17
CA TYR A 152 -0.79 7.98 -4.17
C TYR A 152 -1.37 8.80 -5.34
N GLN A 153 -2.29 8.19 -6.08
CA GLN A 153 -3.00 8.84 -7.18
C GLN A 153 -4.44 9.18 -6.79
N PRO A 154 -4.76 10.48 -6.54
CA PRO A 154 -6.10 10.92 -6.19
C PRO A 154 -7.09 10.74 -7.35
N ILE A 155 -8.38 10.87 -7.08
CA ILE A 155 -9.41 10.81 -8.12
C ILE A 155 -9.26 12.07 -9.01
N PRO A 156 -9.10 11.91 -10.34
CA PRO A 156 -8.91 13.05 -11.26
C PRO A 156 -10.03 14.09 -11.23
N ALA A 157 -11.22 13.72 -10.75
CA ALA A 157 -12.37 14.60 -10.62
C ALA A 157 -12.20 15.72 -9.56
N PHE A 158 -11.26 15.57 -8.63
CA PHE A 158 -11.01 16.56 -7.58
C PHE A 158 -9.73 17.35 -7.86
N TYR A 159 -9.90 18.48 -8.55
CA TYR A 159 -8.80 19.39 -8.89
C TYR A 159 -8.11 19.96 -7.63
N GLY A 160 -6.78 19.89 -7.59
CA GLY A 160 -5.95 20.56 -6.58
C GLY A 160 -5.52 19.70 -5.39
N LEU A 161 -5.91 18.41 -5.33
CA LEU A 161 -5.37 17.50 -4.32
C LEU A 161 -3.92 17.11 -4.64
N GLN A 162 -3.03 17.35 -3.69
CA GLN A 162 -1.62 16.98 -3.83
C GLN A 162 -1.43 15.48 -3.65
N ALA A 163 -0.73 14.85 -4.59
CA ALA A 163 -0.25 13.49 -4.42
C ALA A 163 0.77 13.44 -3.28
N PHE A 164 0.68 12.42 -2.43
CA PHE A 164 1.67 12.14 -1.40
C PHE A 164 2.30 10.76 -1.62
N THR A 165 3.48 10.54 -1.06
CA THR A 165 4.18 9.27 -1.19
C THR A 165 3.87 8.42 0.03
N PHE A 166 3.45 7.17 -0.15
CA PHE A 166 3.33 6.24 0.96
C PHE A 166 4.73 5.92 1.52
N GLY A 167 4.80 5.61 2.81
CA GLY A 167 5.99 4.99 3.37
C GLY A 167 6.29 3.65 2.70
N ASN A 168 7.47 3.09 2.99
CA ASN A 168 7.81 1.75 2.50
C ASN A 168 6.74 0.76 2.96
N ILE A 169 6.14 0.05 2.00
CA ILE A 169 5.20 -1.04 2.27
C ILE A 169 6.01 -2.33 2.19
N VAL A 170 6.15 -3.00 3.33
CA VAL A 170 7.13 -4.07 3.52
C VAL A 170 6.42 -5.35 3.95
N THR A 171 6.86 -6.48 3.43
CA THR A 171 6.48 -7.78 3.98
C THR A 171 7.70 -8.67 4.07
N VAL A 172 7.94 -9.20 5.27
CA VAL A 172 9.05 -10.10 5.58
C VAL A 172 8.49 -11.49 5.87
N MET A 173 9.11 -12.52 5.32
CA MET A 173 8.78 -13.92 5.57
C MET A 173 10.04 -14.74 5.83
N ARG A 174 9.89 -15.85 6.57
CA ARG A 174 10.92 -16.87 6.63
C ARG A 174 11.12 -17.45 5.24
N GLN A 175 12.37 -17.54 4.79
CA GLN A 175 12.75 -18.17 3.55
C GLN A 175 13.27 -19.58 3.79
N VAL A 176 13.13 -20.45 2.79
CA VAL A 176 13.87 -21.71 2.75
C VAL A 176 15.38 -21.44 2.78
N SER A 177 16.11 -22.34 3.43
CA SER A 177 17.54 -22.18 3.75
C SER A 177 18.28 -23.48 3.50
#